data_AF-A0A2G2BCC5-F1
#
_entry.id   AF-A0A2G2BCC5-F1
#
_cell.length_a   1.000
_cell.length_b   1.000
_cell.length_c   1.000
_cell.angle_alpha   90.00
_cell.angle_beta   90.00
_cell.angle_gamma   90.00
#
_symmetry.space_group_name_H-M   'P 1'
#
loop_
_entity.id
_entity.type
_entity.pdbx_description
1 polymer ?
#
loop_
_entity_poly.entity_id
_entity_poly.type
_entity_poly.pdbx_seq_one_letter_code
_entity_poly.pdbx_strand_id
1 'polypeptide(L)'
;MHEITDGFQAKRIIENWIGFYNSDRPHTALDKRPPDIAYFEQAETQKAAWTQNRCILAKPQTCPEKQDHFSKSFFFRNSIN
;
A
#
# COMPACT_ATOMS: atom_id res chain seq x y z
N MET A 1 10.57 31.51 -8.70
CA MET A 1 10.55 30.03 -8.70
C MET A 1 11.49 29.62 -7.59
N HIS A 2 11.03 28.87 -6.59
CA HIS A 2 11.88 28.54 -5.44
C HIS A 2 12.86 27.45 -5.86
N GLU A 3 14.15 27.73 -5.81
CA GLU A 3 15.18 26.78 -6.20
C GLU A 3 15.28 25.68 -5.13
N ILE A 4 15.35 24.42 -5.56
CA ILE A 4 15.54 23.28 -4.67
C ILE A 4 17.03 23.00 -4.61
N THR A 5 17.61 23.29 -3.45
CA THR A 5 19.05 23.34 -3.23
C THR A 5 19.65 21.97 -2.95
N ASP A 6 18.87 21.04 -2.38
CA ASP A 6 19.31 19.69 -2.07
C ASP A 6 18.17 18.65 -2.07
N GLY A 7 18.55 17.37 -2.05
CA GLY A 7 17.62 16.24 -2.10
C GLY A 7 16.74 16.07 -0.85
N PHE A 8 17.18 16.52 0.33
CA PHE A 8 16.34 16.53 1.54
C PHE A 8 15.25 17.59 1.43
N GLN A 9 15.58 18.78 0.93
CA GLN A 9 14.60 19.81 0.62
C GLN A 9 13.60 19.30 -0.44
N ALA A 10 14.08 18.64 -1.50
CA ALA A 10 13.24 18.05 -2.53
C ALA A 10 12.25 17.03 -1.94
N LYS A 11 12.73 16.11 -1.11
CA LYS A 11 11.91 15.07 -0.46
C LYS A 11 10.78 15.68 0.37
N ARG A 12 11.08 16.68 1.19
CA ARG A 12 10.06 17.35 2.03
C ARG A 12 8.99 18.03 1.20
N ILE A 13 9.37 18.69 0.11
CA ILE A 13 8.42 19.34 -0.79
C ILE A 13 7.50 18.30 -1.44
N ILE A 14 8.06 17.19 -1.91
CA ILE A 14 7.29 16.10 -2.52
C ILE A 14 6.33 15.47 -1.50
N GLU A 15 6.80 15.17 -0.29
CA GLU A 15 5.97 14.60 0.78
C GLU A 15 4.80 15.52 1.14
N ASN A 16 5.07 16.82 1.30
CA ASN A 16 4.03 17.81 1.57
C ASN A 16 3.04 17.92 0.41
N TRP A 17 3.53 17.91 -0.83
CA TRP A 17 2.67 18.01 -2.01
C TRP A 17 1.79 16.79 -2.19
N ILE A 18 2.32 15.59 -1.96
CA ILE A 18 1.54 14.34 -1.99
C ILE A 18 0.46 14.37 -0.91
N GLY A 19 0.78 14.80 0.31
CA GLY A 19 -0.20 14.95 1.38
C GLY A 19 -1.35 15.88 0.99
N PHE A 20 -1.02 17.08 0.52
CA PHE A 20 -2.02 18.05 0.06
C PHE A 20 -2.87 17.53 -1.10
N TYR A 21 -2.24 16.90 -2.10
CA TYR A 21 -2.96 16.37 -3.26
C TYR A 21 -3.96 15.29 -2.86
N ASN A 22 -3.56 14.38 -1.96
CA ASN A 22 -4.38 13.24 -1.59
C ASN A 22 -5.54 13.63 -0.67
N SER A 23 -5.35 14.57 0.25
CA SER A 23 -6.34 14.85 1.31
C SER A 23 -7.11 16.14 1.16
N ASP A 24 -6.52 17.18 0.56
CA ASP A 24 -7.13 18.52 0.55
C ASP A 24 -7.59 18.96 -0.84
N ARG A 25 -7.05 18.37 -1.91
CA ARG A 25 -7.32 18.83 -3.27
C ARG A 25 -8.70 18.36 -3.76
N PRO A 26 -9.66 19.27 -3.99
CA PRO A 26 -10.96 18.88 -4.52
C PRO A 26 -10.84 18.51 -6.00
N HIS A 27 -11.40 17.35 -6.38
CA HIS A 27 -11.43 16.90 -7.77
C HIS A 27 -12.84 16.96 -8.36
N THR A 28 -13.07 17.78 -9.38
CA THR A 28 -14.40 17.94 -10.03
C THR A 28 -14.95 16.63 -10.57
N ALA A 29 -14.10 15.76 -11.11
CA ALA A 29 -14.50 14.42 -11.59
C ALA A 29 -14.90 13.45 -10.45
N LEU A 30 -14.58 13.79 -9.20
CA LEU A 30 -14.87 13.01 -8.00
C LEU A 30 -15.89 13.73 -7.10
N ASP A 31 -16.81 14.52 -7.68
CA ASP A 31 -17.78 15.34 -6.93
C ASP A 31 -17.14 16.26 -5.89
N LYS A 32 -15.95 16.78 -6.21
CA LYS A 32 -15.09 17.60 -5.34
C LYS A 32 -14.53 16.85 -4.11
N ARG A 33 -14.69 15.53 -4.02
CA ARG A 33 -14.03 14.73 -3.00
C ARG A 33 -12.52 14.69 -3.28
N PRO A 34 -11.70 14.69 -2.23
CA PRO A 34 -10.28 14.44 -2.38
C PRO A 34 -10.03 12.97 -2.76
N PRO A 35 -8.90 12.68 -3.44
CA PRO A 35 -8.57 11.33 -3.88
C PRO A 35 -8.58 10.29 -2.76
N ASP A 36 -8.17 10.65 -1.54
CA ASP A 36 -8.12 9.71 -0.42
C ASP A 36 -9.50 9.17 -0.04
N ILE A 37 -10.49 10.04 0.03
CA ILE A 37 -11.90 9.71 0.25
C ILE A 37 -12.44 8.90 -0.94
N ALA A 38 -12.18 9.34 -2.17
CA ALA A 38 -12.76 8.72 -3.36
C ALA A 38 -12.30 7.26 -3.58
N TYR A 39 -11.03 6.95 -3.28
CA TYR A 39 -10.45 5.63 -3.56
C TYR A 39 -10.21 4.79 -2.31
N PHE A 40 -9.81 5.38 -1.17
CA PHE A 40 -9.40 4.61 0.00
C PHE A 40 -10.53 4.35 1.00
N GLU A 41 -11.57 5.19 1.11
CA GLU A 41 -12.76 4.81 1.91
C GLU A 41 -13.43 3.53 1.39
N GLN A 42 -13.50 3.39 0.06
CA GLN A 42 -14.02 2.18 -0.57
C GLN A 42 -13.11 0.97 -0.31
N ALA A 43 -11.79 1.17 -0.28
CA ALA A 43 -10.83 0.10 0.02
C ALA A 43 -10.89 -0.34 1.49
N GLU A 44 -11.10 0.57 2.44
CA GLU A 44 -11.32 0.23 3.85
C GLU A 44 -12.66 -0.46 4.08
N THR A 45 -13.72 0.03 3.44
CA THR A 45 -15.04 -0.63 3.45
C THR A 45 -14.97 -2.04 2.87
N GLN A 46 -14.23 -2.22 1.77
CA GLN A 46 -13.95 -3.54 1.21
C GLN A 46 -13.14 -4.37 2.19
N LYS A 47 -12.00 -3.90 2.72
CA LYS A 47 -11.17 -4.64 3.70
C LYS A 47 -11.98 -5.05 4.94
N ALA A 48 -12.86 -4.19 5.43
CA ALA A 48 -13.79 -4.50 6.52
C ALA A 48 -14.76 -5.60 6.11
N ALA A 49 -15.35 -5.54 4.91
CA ALA A 49 -16.20 -6.61 4.38
C ALA A 49 -15.43 -7.93 4.18
N TRP A 50 -14.18 -7.90 3.69
CA TRP A 50 -13.30 -9.08 3.60
C TRP A 50 -12.95 -9.65 4.98
N THR A 51 -12.82 -8.80 6.00
CA THR A 51 -12.57 -9.20 7.39
C THR A 51 -13.82 -9.77 8.06
N GLN A 52 -14.99 -9.20 7.77
CA GLN A 52 -16.30 -9.68 8.24
C GLN A 52 -16.70 -11.01 7.56
N ASN A 53 -16.13 -11.28 6.37
CA ASN A 53 -16.24 -12.55 5.64
C ASN A 53 -15.10 -13.56 5.93
N ARG A 54 -14.25 -13.35 6.96
CA ARG A 54 -13.36 -14.42 7.46
C ARG A 54 -14.23 -15.51 8.12
N CYS A 55 -14.33 -16.77 7.68
CA CYS A 55 -13.69 -17.53 6.62
C CYS A 55 -14.59 -18.74 6.28
N ILE A 56 -14.83 -19.06 4.99
CA ILE A 56 -15.21 -20.43 4.56
C ILE A 56 -14.00 -21.25 4.05
N LEU A 57 -12.84 -20.60 3.89
CA LEU A 57 -11.57 -21.24 3.50
C LEU A 57 -10.53 -21.10 4.61
N ALA A 58 -10.93 -21.37 5.86
CA ALA A 58 -9.94 -21.59 6.91
C ALA A 58 -9.26 -22.95 6.66
N LYS A 59 -7.93 -23.01 6.85
CA LYS A 59 -7.24 -24.32 6.93
C LYS A 59 -7.93 -25.15 8.01
N PRO A 60 -8.36 -26.40 7.72
CA PRO A 60 -9.02 -27.23 8.71
C PRO A 60 -8.08 -27.45 9.91
N GLN A 61 -8.64 -27.44 11.12
CA GLN A 61 -7.91 -27.47 12.39
C GLN A 61 -6.97 -28.69 12.56
N THR A 62 -7.16 -29.72 11.73
CA THR A 62 -6.39 -30.97 11.74
C THR A 62 -5.25 -31.00 10.74
N CYS A 63 -4.97 -29.91 10.02
CA CYS A 63 -3.87 -29.89 9.05
C CYS A 63 -2.53 -29.88 9.82
N PRO A 64 -1.70 -30.94 9.72
CA PRO A 64 -0.44 -31.00 10.44
C PRO A 64 0.47 -29.85 9.99
N GLU A 65 1.19 -29.24 10.95
CA GLU A 65 2.14 -28.16 10.73
C GLU A 65 3.27 -28.65 9.80
N LYS A 66 3.08 -28.49 8.49
CA LYS A 66 4.15 -28.72 7.54
C LYS A 66 5.04 -27.49 7.55
N GLN A 67 6.26 -27.68 8.05
CA GLN A 67 7.37 -26.74 7.97
C GLN A 67 7.44 -26.19 6.54
N ASP A 68 7.53 -24.87 6.43
CA ASP A 68 7.58 -24.20 5.14
C ASP A 68 8.79 -24.70 4.35
N HIS A 69 8.54 -25.48 3.29
CA HIS A 69 9.58 -25.96 2.36
C HIS A 69 10.19 -24.82 1.52
N PHE A 70 9.80 -23.56 1.74
CA PHE A 70 10.45 -22.40 1.14
C PHE A 70 11.65 -21.97 1.98
N SER A 71 12.72 -22.75 1.89
CA SER A 71 14.06 -22.26 2.24
C SER A 71 14.37 -21.02 1.38
N LYS A 72 14.63 -19.89 2.02
CA LYS A 72 15.19 -18.67 1.41
C LYS A 72 16.65 -18.87 0.98
N SER A 73 16.97 -19.91 0.22
CA SER A 73 18.35 -20.20 -0.21
C SER A 73 18.54 -20.31 -1.72
N PHE A 74 17.53 -20.02 -2.55
CA PHE A 74 17.64 -20.23 -4.00
C PHE A 74 17.78 -18.96 -4.87
N PHE A 75 17.91 -17.77 -4.29
CA PHE A 75 18.12 -16.54 -5.07
C PHE A 75 19.24 -15.69 -4.46
N PHE A 76 20.50 -16.15 -4.52
CA PHE A 76 21.71 -15.32 -4.66
C PHE A 76 22.98 -16.19 -4.72
N ARG A 77 23.25 -16.83 -5.86
CA ARG A 77 24.62 -17.21 -6.26
C ARG A 77 24.63 -17.59 -7.73
N ASN A 78 24.54 -16.58 -8.59
CA ASN A 78 25.03 -16.62 -9.97
C ASN A 78 25.06 -15.18 -10.48
N SER A 79 26.17 -14.49 -10.24
CA SER A 79 26.69 -13.40 -11.10
C SER A 79 27.85 -12.69 -10.39
N ILE A 80 29.03 -13.32 -10.31
CA ILE A 80 30.33 -12.66 -10.50
C ILE A 80 31.26 -13.75 -11.05
N ASN A 81 31.57 -13.69 -12.35
CA ASN A 81 32.82 -14.23 -12.89
C ASN A 81 33.94 -13.24 -12.55
#